data_AF-A0A936PYX5-F1
#
_entry.id   AF-A0A936PYX5-F1
#
_cell.length_a   1.000
_cell.length_b   1.000
_cell.length_c   1.000
_cell.angle_alpha   90.00
_cell.angle_beta   90.00
_cell.angle_gamma   90.00
#
_symmetry.space_group_name_H-M   'P 1'
#
loop_
_entity.id
_entity.type
_entity.pdbx_description
1 polymer ?
#
loop_
_entity_poly.entity_id
_entity_poly.type
_entity_poly.pdbx_seq_one_letter_code
_entity_poly.pdbx_strand_id
1 'polypeptide(L)'
;MTRADLLRRLRRAQSLAQRGATEGERAAAALAVQRLTRRLEALPPGDDAEEDTSPRRGFDGLPWAADGAAAPDRAAVLARLQAWVKGTVPAEELRWWAAWVVDKCVLPELPPDDPESGAAEIVLHLASRHRPALRREDWPPMRALLTAPAEEMRAAWRGWLEHLAGRSRPVGRR
;
A
#
# COMPACT_ATOMS: atom_id res chain seq x y z
N MET A 1 -6.83 8.37 3.64
CA MET A 1 -7.42 7.28 4.45
C MET A 1 -7.92 7.94 5.71
N THR A 2 -9.22 7.93 5.92
CA THR A 2 -9.86 8.66 7.02
C THR A 2 -9.66 7.91 8.34
N ARG A 3 -9.88 8.59 9.47
CA ARG A 3 -9.94 7.96 10.79
C ARG A 3 -10.99 6.84 10.83
N ALA A 4 -12.12 7.05 10.15
CA ALA A 4 -13.20 6.07 10.02
C ALA A 4 -12.75 4.78 9.30
N ASP A 5 -11.95 4.89 8.24
CA ASP A 5 -11.41 3.72 7.52
C ASP A 5 -10.41 2.95 8.35
N LEU A 6 -9.54 3.65 9.10
CA LEU A 6 -8.62 3.02 10.04
C LEU A 6 -9.35 2.26 11.15
N LEU A 7 -10.41 2.82 11.73
CA LEU A 7 -11.24 2.15 12.73
C LEU A 7 -11.96 0.92 12.15
N ARG A 8 -12.46 1.01 10.91
CA ARG A 8 -13.12 -0.11 10.22
C ARG A 8 -12.13 -1.26 9.96
N ARG A 9 -10.92 -0.92 9.51
CA ARG A 9 -9.83 -1.88 9.29
C ARG A 9 -9.35 -2.50 10.60
N LEU A 10 -9.27 -1.70 11.68
CA LEU A 10 -8.89 -2.19 13.00
C LEU A 10 -9.86 -3.27 13.47
N ARG A 11 -11.18 -3.04 13.33
CA ARG A 11 -12.20 -4.04 13.69
C ARG A 11 -12.07 -5.32 12.86
N ARG A 12 -11.79 -5.22 11.56
CA ARG A 12 -11.55 -6.41 10.70
C ARG A 12 -10.30 -7.17 11.13
N ALA A 13 -9.19 -6.48 11.37
CA ALA A 13 -7.95 -7.08 11.82
C ALA A 13 -8.12 -7.74 13.19
N GLN A 14 -8.85 -7.12 14.12
CA GLN A 14 -9.18 -7.71 15.43
C GLN A 14 -10.03 -8.99 15.26
N SER A 15 -11.02 -8.97 14.38
CA SER A 15 -11.83 -10.16 14.08
C SER A 15 -10.99 -11.30 13.49
N LEU A 16 -10.05 -10.99 12.58
CA LEU A 16 -9.14 -11.99 11.99
C LEU A 16 -8.11 -12.51 12.99
N ALA A 17 -7.62 -11.68 13.91
CA ALA A 17 -6.73 -12.12 14.98
C ALA A 17 -7.41 -13.13 15.93
N GLN A 18 -8.72 -12.99 16.12
CA GLN A 18 -9.52 -13.88 16.96
C GLN A 18 -10.02 -15.14 16.21
N ARG A 19 -10.29 -15.04 14.90
CA ARG A 19 -10.99 -16.08 14.12
C ARG A 19 -10.20 -16.63 12.93
N GLY A 20 -8.94 -16.25 12.77
CA GLY A 20 -8.08 -16.71 11.68
C GLY A 20 -7.97 -18.23 11.68
N ALA A 21 -8.05 -18.85 10.50
CA ALA A 21 -8.10 -20.30 10.35
C ALA A 21 -6.74 -20.95 10.67
N THR A 22 -5.65 -20.19 10.52
CA THR A 22 -4.29 -20.64 10.80
C THR A 22 -3.59 -19.79 11.86
N GLU A 23 -2.54 -20.35 12.47
CA GLU A 23 -1.66 -19.62 13.40
C GLU A 23 -1.01 -18.41 12.71
N GLY A 24 -0.57 -18.58 11.46
CA GLY A 24 0.06 -17.51 10.67
C GLY A 24 -0.90 -16.35 10.36
N GLU A 25 -2.16 -16.63 10.02
CA GLU A 25 -3.17 -15.59 9.81
C GLU A 25 -3.50 -14.85 11.10
N ARG A 26 -3.60 -15.55 12.24
CA ARG A 26 -3.85 -14.92 13.54
C ARG A 26 -2.68 -14.02 13.95
N ALA A 27 -1.44 -14.47 13.74
CA ALA A 27 -0.24 -13.68 14.01
C ALA A 27 -0.16 -12.43 13.11
N ALA A 28 -0.37 -12.58 11.80
CA ALA A 28 -0.36 -11.48 10.85
C ALA A 28 -1.49 -10.46 11.14
N ALA A 29 -2.67 -10.94 11.53
CA ALA A 29 -3.78 -10.09 11.92
C ALA A 29 -3.50 -9.34 13.24
N ALA A 30 -2.89 -9.98 14.24
CA ALA A 30 -2.48 -9.33 15.48
C ALA A 30 -1.45 -8.20 15.23
N LEU A 31 -0.52 -8.41 14.29
CA LEU A 31 0.43 -7.38 13.87
C LEU A 31 -0.27 -6.23 13.12
N ALA A 32 -1.23 -6.54 12.24
CA ALA A 32 -2.05 -5.54 11.58
C ALA A 32 -2.86 -4.68 12.58
N VAL A 33 -3.37 -5.29 13.66
CA VAL A 33 -4.02 -4.57 14.78
C VAL A 33 -3.05 -3.57 15.41
N GLN A 34 -1.83 -3.99 15.77
CA GLN A 34 -0.84 -3.09 16.36
C GLN A 34 -0.52 -1.89 15.46
N ARG A 35 -0.32 -2.13 14.15
CA ARG A 35 -0.02 -1.08 13.17
C ARG A 35 -1.17 -0.08 13.03
N LEU A 36 -2.41 -0.58 12.93
CA LEU A 36 -3.59 0.27 12.78
C LEU A 36 -3.85 1.09 14.04
N THR A 37 -3.63 0.52 15.22
CA THR A 37 -3.70 1.24 16.50
C THR A 37 -2.66 2.35 16.57
N ARG A 38 -1.37 2.08 16.29
CA ARG A 38 -0.33 3.14 16.28
C ARG A 38 -0.64 4.25 15.28
N ARG A 39 -1.21 3.91 14.12
CA ARG A 39 -1.62 4.90 13.11
C ARG A 39 -2.81 5.74 13.55
N LEU A 40 -3.74 5.15 14.31
CA LEU A 40 -4.86 5.87 14.93
C LEU A 40 -4.39 6.80 16.04
N GLU A 41 -3.41 6.39 16.84
CA GLU A 41 -2.81 7.21 17.90
C GLU A 41 -2.00 8.38 17.36
N ALA A 42 -1.34 8.21 16.21
CA ALA A 42 -0.56 9.25 15.55
C ALA A 42 -1.41 10.30 14.80
N LEU A 43 -2.73 10.08 14.66
CA LEU A 43 -3.64 11.04 14.03
C LEU A 43 -4.18 12.04 15.06
N PRO A 44 -4.12 13.36 14.79
CA PRO A 44 -4.67 14.36 15.69
C PRO A 44 -6.19 14.15 15.88
N PRO A 45 -6.71 14.31 17.11
CA PRO A 45 -8.14 14.24 17.34
C PRO A 45 -8.82 15.45 16.70
N GLY A 46 -9.36 15.27 15.49
CA GLY A 46 -10.09 16.34 14.81
C GLY A 46 -10.26 16.18 13.30
N ASP A 47 -9.53 15.29 12.62
CA ASP A 47 -9.77 15.04 11.18
C ASP A 47 -10.91 14.04 10.97
N ASP A 48 -12.12 14.50 11.30
CA ASP A 48 -13.36 14.03 10.66
C ASP A 48 -13.48 14.71 9.29
N ALA A 49 -12.46 14.55 8.45
CA ALA A 49 -12.43 15.12 7.11
C ALA A 49 -12.90 14.07 6.10
N GLU A 50 -14.14 14.30 5.65
CA GLU A 50 -14.82 13.75 4.47
C GLU A 50 -15.03 12.23 4.48
N GLU A 51 -16.28 11.87 4.82
CA GLU A 51 -16.92 10.64 4.38
C GLU A 51 -16.61 10.44 2.89
N ASP A 52 -15.86 9.39 2.54
CA ASP A 52 -15.52 9.07 1.15
C ASP A 52 -16.82 8.69 0.43
N THR A 53 -17.49 9.69 -0.14
CA THR A 53 -18.68 9.55 -0.97
C THR A 53 -18.32 9.06 -2.39
N SER A 54 -17.08 8.62 -2.64
CA SER A 54 -16.73 8.00 -3.92
C SER A 54 -17.66 6.80 -4.12
N PRO A 55 -18.48 6.78 -5.19
CA PRO A 55 -19.36 5.65 -5.42
C PRO A 55 -18.47 4.42 -5.54
N ARG A 56 -18.71 3.44 -4.68
CA ARG A 56 -18.23 2.05 -4.81
C ARG A 56 -18.79 1.49 -6.11
N ARG A 57 -18.29 1.95 -7.26
CA ARG A 57 -18.64 1.38 -8.56
C ARG A 57 -18.01 0.00 -8.60
N GLY A 58 -18.89 -1.01 -8.51
CA GLY A 58 -18.69 -2.41 -8.82
C GLY A 58 -17.25 -2.91 -8.84
N PHE A 59 -16.77 -3.38 -7.68
CA PHE A 59 -15.67 -4.35 -7.67
C PHE A 59 -16.12 -5.69 -8.29
N ASP A 60 -17.42 -5.97 -8.27
CA ASP A 60 -18.04 -7.13 -8.90
C ASP A 60 -18.08 -6.91 -10.42
N GLY A 61 -17.06 -7.39 -11.13
CA GLY A 61 -16.98 -7.32 -12.60
C GLY A 61 -15.62 -6.91 -13.15
N LEU A 62 -14.68 -6.49 -12.29
CA LEU A 62 -13.30 -6.32 -12.70
C LEU A 62 -12.64 -7.71 -12.79
N PRO A 63 -12.00 -8.08 -13.91
CA PRO A 63 -11.50 -9.45 -14.14
C PRO A 63 -10.41 -9.90 -13.13
N TRP A 64 -9.94 -8.98 -12.29
CA TRP A 64 -8.91 -9.19 -11.27
C TRP A 64 -9.46 -9.25 -9.83
N ALA A 65 -10.77 -9.13 -9.63
CA ALA A 65 -11.42 -9.09 -8.32
C ALA A 65 -11.85 -10.47 -7.79
N ALA A 66 -11.11 -11.53 -8.11
CA ALA A 66 -11.40 -12.89 -7.62
C ALA A 66 -11.15 -13.01 -6.10
N ASP A 67 -12.06 -13.71 -5.42
CA ASP A 67 -12.05 -13.96 -3.97
C ASP A 67 -10.82 -14.74 -3.52
N GLY A 68 -10.26 -14.35 -2.36
CA GLY A 68 -9.07 -15.00 -1.77
C GLY A 68 -7.73 -14.45 -2.28
N ALA A 69 -7.68 -13.17 -2.65
CA ALA A 69 -6.50 -12.56 -3.25
C ALA A 69 -5.23 -12.72 -2.38
N ALA A 70 -4.25 -13.45 -2.89
CA ALA A 70 -2.90 -13.44 -2.36
C ALA A 70 -2.30 -12.04 -2.52
N ALA A 71 -1.38 -11.65 -1.62
CA ALA A 71 -0.61 -10.43 -1.80
C ALA A 71 0.11 -10.49 -3.17
N PRO A 72 0.08 -9.42 -3.98
CA PRO A 72 0.73 -9.42 -5.27
C PRO A 72 2.24 -9.57 -5.10
N ASP A 73 2.84 -10.47 -5.87
CA ASP A 73 4.29 -10.61 -5.95
C ASP A 73 4.93 -9.40 -6.68
N ARG A 74 6.26 -9.34 -6.64
CA ARG A 74 7.05 -8.29 -7.32
C ARG A 74 6.73 -8.17 -8.80
N ALA A 75 6.54 -9.29 -9.50
CA ALA A 75 6.30 -9.31 -10.94
C ALA A 75 4.93 -8.68 -11.29
N ALA A 76 3.90 -8.98 -10.50
CA ALA A 76 2.56 -8.43 -10.65
C ALA A 76 2.53 -6.91 -10.39
N VAL A 77 3.25 -6.43 -9.37
CA VAL A 77 3.38 -4.98 -9.10
C VAL A 77 4.14 -4.29 -10.24
N LEU A 78 5.25 -4.89 -10.69
CA LEU A 78 6.08 -4.35 -11.76
C LEU A 78 5.31 -4.24 -13.08
N ALA A 79 4.56 -5.27 -13.47
CA ALA A 79 3.76 -5.28 -14.69
C ALA A 79 2.73 -4.13 -14.71
N ARG A 80 2.06 -3.87 -13.58
CA ARG A 80 1.11 -2.76 -13.45
C ARG A 80 1.77 -1.39 -13.52
N LEU A 81 2.93 -1.22 -12.88
CA LEU A 81 3.69 0.03 -13.00
C LEU A 81 4.18 0.27 -14.43
N GLN A 82 4.62 -0.77 -15.14
CA GLN A 82 5.00 -0.67 -16.55
C GLN A 82 3.82 -0.26 -17.43
N ALA A 83 2.64 -0.83 -17.21
CA ALA A 83 1.41 -0.45 -17.90
C ALA A 83 1.07 1.04 -17.65
N TRP A 84 1.23 1.50 -16.42
CA TRP A 84 1.06 2.91 -16.09
C TRP A 84 2.08 3.83 -16.77
N VAL A 85 3.37 3.49 -16.77
CA VAL A 85 4.42 4.26 -17.46
C VAL A 85 4.14 4.37 -18.97
N LYS A 86 3.68 3.27 -19.58
CA LYS A 86 3.26 3.21 -20.99
C LYS A 86 1.95 3.94 -21.28
N GLY A 87 1.21 4.37 -20.26
CA GLY A 87 -0.07 5.07 -20.40
C GLY A 87 -1.25 4.16 -20.72
N THR A 88 -1.08 2.83 -20.63
CA THR A 88 -2.17 1.87 -20.84
C THR A 88 -3.05 1.71 -19.61
N VAL A 89 -2.53 2.04 -18.42
CA VAL A 89 -3.28 2.09 -17.16
C VAL A 89 -3.16 3.50 -16.57
N PRO A 90 -4.26 4.23 -16.32
CA PRO A 90 -4.19 5.53 -15.68
C PRO A 90 -3.75 5.41 -14.22
N ALA A 91 -3.12 6.46 -13.68
CA ALA A 91 -2.63 6.47 -12.30
C ALA A 91 -3.75 6.24 -11.27
N GLU A 92 -4.96 6.67 -11.58
CA GLU A 92 -6.15 6.47 -10.75
C GLU A 92 -6.55 4.99 -10.64
N GLU A 93 -6.53 4.26 -11.76
CA GLU A 93 -6.81 2.82 -11.77
C GLU A 93 -5.74 2.04 -11.00
N LEU A 94 -4.47 2.44 -11.16
CA LEU A 94 -3.37 1.85 -10.38
C LEU A 94 -3.55 2.09 -8.87
N ARG A 95 -3.98 3.29 -8.46
CA ARG A 95 -4.30 3.60 -7.06
C ARG A 95 -5.47 2.76 -6.55
N TRP A 96 -6.55 2.65 -7.32
CA TRP A 96 -7.72 1.86 -6.93
C TRP A 96 -7.39 0.38 -6.79
N TRP A 97 -6.60 -0.16 -7.72
CA TRP A 97 -6.09 -1.52 -7.59
C TRP A 97 -5.28 -1.70 -6.29
N ALA A 98 -4.34 -0.80 -6.01
CA ALA A 98 -3.54 -0.89 -4.79
C ALA A 98 -4.40 -0.78 -3.52
N ALA A 99 -5.41 0.11 -3.51
CA ALA A 99 -6.35 0.23 -2.41
C ALA A 99 -7.15 -1.07 -2.20
N TRP A 100 -7.62 -1.69 -3.28
CA TRP A 100 -8.31 -2.98 -3.21
C TRP A 100 -7.42 -4.09 -2.67
N VAL A 101 -6.16 -4.17 -3.11
CA VAL A 101 -5.19 -5.14 -2.58
C VAL A 101 -5.01 -4.95 -1.08
N VAL A 102 -4.83 -3.71 -0.62
CA VAL A 102 -4.69 -3.42 0.82
C VAL A 102 -5.97 -3.77 1.61
N ASP A 103 -7.15 -3.66 0.98
CA ASP A 103 -8.43 -3.99 1.62
C ASP A 103 -8.74 -5.49 1.66
N LYS A 104 -8.19 -6.27 0.72
CA LYS A 104 -8.51 -7.69 0.52
C LYS A 104 -7.39 -8.63 0.97
N CYS A 105 -6.15 -8.17 0.97
CA CYS A 105 -4.96 -8.98 1.26
C CYS A 105 -4.32 -8.53 2.59
N VAL A 106 -3.89 -9.50 3.39
CA VAL A 106 -2.93 -9.22 4.47
C VAL A 106 -1.55 -9.14 3.82
N LEU A 107 -1.01 -7.94 3.67
CA LEU A 107 0.35 -7.76 3.15
C LEU A 107 1.38 -8.23 4.19
N PRO A 108 2.41 -8.99 3.79
CA PRO A 108 3.41 -9.50 4.72
C PRO A 108 4.26 -8.36 5.28
N GLU A 109 4.60 -8.44 6.58
CA GLU A 109 5.56 -7.55 7.21
C GLU A 109 6.93 -8.20 7.13
N LEU A 110 7.71 -7.77 6.13
CA LEU A 110 9.03 -8.30 5.83
C LEU A 110 10.09 -7.24 6.13
N PRO A 111 11.27 -7.66 6.61
CA PRO A 111 12.33 -6.70 6.89
C PRO A 111 12.85 -6.05 5.59
N PRO A 112 13.44 -4.84 5.64
CA PRO A 112 13.84 -4.08 4.44
C PRO A 112 14.90 -4.74 3.55
N ASP A 113 15.56 -5.79 4.03
CA ASP A 113 16.50 -6.62 3.30
C ASP A 113 15.87 -7.86 2.66
N ASP A 114 14.60 -8.15 2.97
CA ASP A 114 13.84 -9.18 2.29
C ASP A 114 13.45 -8.71 0.88
N PRO A 115 13.78 -9.47 -0.18
CA PRO A 115 13.44 -9.12 -1.56
C PRO A 115 11.93 -8.87 -1.79
N GLU A 116 11.05 -9.56 -1.08
CA GLU A 116 9.59 -9.45 -1.24
C GLU A 116 8.99 -8.24 -0.52
N SER A 117 9.75 -7.61 0.40
CA SER A 117 9.31 -6.40 1.10
C SER A 117 8.95 -5.27 0.12
N GLY A 118 9.63 -5.21 -1.03
CA GLY A 118 9.46 -4.15 -2.03
C GLY A 118 8.05 -4.08 -2.60
N ALA A 119 7.45 -5.24 -2.86
CA ALA A 119 6.10 -5.31 -3.41
C ALA A 119 5.06 -4.74 -2.43
N ALA A 120 5.14 -5.13 -1.16
CA ALA A 120 4.24 -4.66 -0.11
C ALA A 120 4.34 -3.14 0.08
N GLU A 121 5.55 -2.60 0.12
CA GLU A 121 5.77 -1.15 0.30
C GLU A 121 5.27 -0.32 -0.87
N ILE A 122 5.52 -0.75 -2.11
CA ILE A 122 4.99 -0.04 -3.28
C ILE A 122 3.46 -0.06 -3.30
N VAL A 123 2.83 -1.20 -2.99
CA VAL A 123 1.38 -1.30 -2.90
C VAL A 123 0.82 -0.37 -1.81
N LEU A 124 1.44 -0.35 -0.63
CA LEU A 124 1.06 0.56 0.45
C LEU A 124 1.22 2.02 0.03
N HIS A 125 2.31 2.36 -0.64
CA HIS A 125 2.54 3.71 -1.14
C HIS A 125 1.45 4.14 -2.13
N LEU A 126 1.18 3.31 -3.14
CA LEU A 126 0.16 3.57 -4.16
C LEU A 126 -1.23 3.71 -3.53
N ALA A 127 -1.58 2.88 -2.55
CA ALA A 127 -2.85 2.93 -1.85
C ALA A 127 -2.99 4.18 -0.95
N SER A 128 -1.89 4.70 -0.39
CA SER A 128 -1.90 5.83 0.54
C SER A 128 -2.01 7.21 -0.14
N ARG A 129 -1.73 7.29 -1.45
CA ARG A 129 -1.70 8.54 -2.22
C ARG A 129 -3.09 9.06 -2.55
N HIS A 130 -3.63 9.97 -1.73
CA HIS A 130 -4.77 10.80 -2.13
C HIS A 130 -4.33 11.96 -3.03
N ARG A 131 -3.25 12.67 -2.67
CA ARG A 131 -2.49 13.66 -3.48
C ARG A 131 -1.09 13.87 -2.83
N PRO A 132 -0.05 14.27 -3.59
CA PRO A 132 -0.02 14.54 -5.03
C PRO A 132 -0.02 13.25 -5.89
N ALA A 133 -0.49 13.38 -7.13
CA ALA A 133 -0.56 12.30 -8.10
C ALA A 133 0.79 11.59 -8.30
N LEU A 134 0.73 10.31 -8.65
CA LEU A 134 1.90 9.53 -9.08
C LEU A 134 2.53 10.21 -10.31
N ARG A 135 3.83 10.51 -10.25
CA ARG A 135 4.56 11.22 -11.32
C ARG A 135 5.56 10.28 -11.97
N ARG A 136 5.89 10.47 -13.24
CA ARG A 136 6.85 9.60 -13.95
C ARG A 136 8.22 9.48 -13.27
N GLU A 137 8.67 10.50 -12.52
CA GLU A 137 9.90 10.45 -11.72
C GLU A 137 9.85 9.43 -10.56
N ASP A 138 8.66 8.93 -10.18
CA ASP A 138 8.51 7.83 -9.22
C ASP A 138 8.96 6.49 -9.77
N TRP A 139 8.92 6.33 -11.09
CA TRP A 139 9.14 5.03 -11.72
C TRP A 139 10.55 4.48 -11.45
N PRO A 140 11.66 5.21 -11.66
CA PRO A 140 12.99 4.66 -11.44
C PRO A 140 13.23 4.08 -10.04
N PRO A 141 12.93 4.77 -8.92
CA PRO A 141 13.14 4.19 -7.59
C PRO A 141 12.16 3.06 -7.27
N MET A 142 10.90 3.13 -7.73
CA MET A 142 9.95 2.02 -7.59
C MET A 142 10.43 0.77 -8.32
N ARG A 143 10.93 0.92 -9.55
CA ARG A 143 11.49 -0.16 -10.34
C ARG A 143 12.71 -0.75 -9.64
N ALA A 144 13.65 0.08 -9.20
CA ALA A 144 14.86 -0.38 -8.51
C ALA A 144 14.50 -1.24 -7.30
N LEU A 145 13.54 -0.79 -6.48
CA LEU A 145 13.04 -1.55 -5.34
C LEU A 145 12.45 -2.91 -5.74
N LEU A 146 11.65 -2.93 -6.81
CA LEU A 146 10.99 -4.14 -7.31
C LEU A 146 11.91 -5.08 -8.09
N THR A 147 13.11 -4.65 -8.49
CA THR A 147 14.07 -5.48 -9.24
C THR A 147 15.37 -5.76 -8.50
N ALA A 148 15.58 -5.20 -7.31
CA ALA A 148 16.78 -5.42 -6.51
C ALA A 148 16.95 -6.91 -6.12
N PRO A 149 18.14 -7.49 -6.30
CA PRO A 149 18.50 -8.76 -5.68
C PRO A 149 18.66 -8.59 -4.16
N ALA A 150 18.72 -9.71 -3.43
CA ALA A 150 18.79 -9.70 -1.96
C ALA A 150 19.98 -8.87 -1.42
N GLU A 151 21.14 -8.93 -2.07
CA GLU A 151 22.34 -8.20 -1.62
C GLU A 151 22.18 -6.67 -1.73
N GLU A 152 21.36 -6.20 -2.67
CA GLU A 152 21.16 -4.78 -2.96
C GLU A 152 19.86 -4.23 -2.35
N MET A 153 19.01 -5.10 -1.80
CA MET A 153 17.65 -4.75 -1.36
C MET A 153 17.64 -3.59 -0.37
N ARG A 154 18.57 -3.60 0.59
CA ARG A 154 18.72 -2.54 1.60
C ARG A 154 19.09 -1.19 0.98
N ALA A 155 19.94 -1.19 -0.04
CA ALA A 155 20.33 0.03 -0.76
C ALA A 155 19.16 0.58 -1.59
N ALA A 156 18.44 -0.30 -2.28
CA ALA A 156 17.23 0.06 -3.02
C ALA A 156 16.14 0.64 -2.09
N TRP A 157 15.94 0.04 -0.92
CA TRP A 157 15.02 0.54 0.11
C TRP A 157 15.38 1.95 0.56
N ARG A 158 16.67 2.19 0.83
CA ARG A 158 17.15 3.52 1.21
C ARG A 158 16.91 4.55 0.11
N GLY A 159 17.23 4.21 -1.14
CA GLY A 159 16.98 5.09 -2.29
C GLY A 159 15.49 5.41 -2.48
N TRP A 160 14.62 4.44 -2.21
CA TRP A 160 13.17 4.67 -2.19
C TRP A 160 12.75 5.66 -1.09
N LEU A 161 13.22 5.46 0.15
CA LEU A 161 12.90 6.37 1.26
C LEU A 161 13.46 7.78 1.05
N GLU A 162 14.66 7.91 0.50
CA GLU A 162 15.28 9.19 0.15
C GLU A 162 14.46 9.94 -0.90
N HIS A 163 13.97 9.24 -1.92
CA HIS A 163 13.06 9.80 -2.92
C HIS A 163 11.76 10.32 -2.28
N LEU A 164 11.17 9.55 -1.36
CA LEU A 164 9.98 9.98 -0.62
C LEU A 164 10.24 11.19 0.29
N ALA A 165 11.38 11.22 0.97
CA ALA A 165 11.78 12.32 1.83
C ALA A 165 12.05 13.61 1.02
N GLY A 166 12.69 13.48 -0.15
CA GLY A 166 12.95 14.59 -1.08
C GLY A 166 11.66 15.28 -1.55
N ARG A 167 10.54 14.55 -1.62
CA ARG A 167 9.22 15.11 -1.95
C ARG A 167 8.52 15.81 -0.81
N SER A 168 8.90 15.51 0.43
CA SER A 168 8.28 16.08 1.63
C SER A 168 8.92 17.41 2.04
N ARG A 169 10.02 17.82 1.40
CA ARG A 169 10.61 19.15 1.64
C ARG A 169 9.69 20.23 1.06
N PRO A 170 9.13 21.13 1.90
CA PRO A 170 8.39 22.27 1.38
C PRO A 170 9.32 23.12 0.53
N VAL A 171 8.88 23.46 -0.67
CA VAL A 171 9.50 24.54 -1.45
C VAL A 171 9.39 25.78 -0.57
N GLY A 172 10.49 26.17 0.06
CA GLY A 172 10.57 27.43 0.78
C GLY A 172 10.16 28.52 -0.18
N ARG A 173 9.03 29.18 0.12
CA ARG A 173 8.62 30.40 -0.57
C ARG A 173 9.78 31.39 -0.43
N ARG A 174 10.47 31.65 -1.53
CA ARG A 174 11.23 32.88 -1.73
C ARG A 174 10.36 33.83 -2.53
#